data_AF-A0A960FZ72-F1
#
_entry.id   AF-A0A960FZ72-F1
#
_cell.length_a   1.000
_cell.length_b   1.000
_cell.length_c   1.000
_cell.angle_alpha   90.00
_cell.angle_beta   90.00
_cell.angle_gamma   90.00
#
_symmetry.space_group_name_H-M   'P 1'
#
loop_
_entity.id
_entity.type
_entity.pdbx_description
1 polymer ?
#
loop_
_entity_poly.entity_id
_entity_poly.type
_entity_poly.pdbx_seq_one_letter_code
_entity_poly.pdbx_strand_id
1 'polypeptide(L)' 'MAHQAPVCVVGGGPAGMALARTLLAHNVAFDVWERHTDVGGLWDQANPGS' A
#
# COMPACT_ATOMS: atom_id res chain seq x y z
N MET A 1 0.03 -19.87 7.13
CA MET A 1 1.27 -19.77 6.33
C MET A 1 1.46 -18.28 6.06
N ALA A 2 2.51 -17.64 6.57
CA ALA A 2 2.74 -16.23 6.29
C ALA A 2 3.10 -16.10 4.81
N HIS A 3 2.23 -15.49 4.01
CA HIS A 3 2.60 -15.00 2.70
C HIS A 3 3.56 -13.84 2.94
N GLN A 4 4.83 -14.01 2.56
CA GLN A 4 5.82 -12.93 2.61
C GLN A 4 6.29 -12.72 1.18
N ALA A 5 5.84 -11.63 0.58
CA ALA A 5 6.35 -11.21 -0.70
C ALA A 5 7.77 -10.65 -0.54
N PRO A 6 8.61 -10.68 -1.60
CA PRO A 6 9.98 -10.16 -1.56
C PRO A 6 10.05 -8.64 -1.39
N VAL A 7 8.94 -7.93 -1.63
CA VAL A 7 8.83 -6.47 -1.50
C VAL A 7 7.67 -6.15 -0.57
N CYS A 8 7.86 -5.15 0.30
CA CYS A 8 6.80 -4.60 1.13
C CYS A 8 6.68 -3.09 0.87
N VAL A 9 5.48 -2.65 0.48
CA VAL A 9 5.13 -1.24 0.37
C VAL A 9 4.53 -0.80 1.71
N VAL A 10 5.19 0.12 2.40
CA VAL A 10 4.70 0.68 3.67
C VAL A 10 4.00 2.00 3.39
N GLY A 11 2.70 2.04 3.68
CA GLY A 11 1.79 3.13 3.39
C GLY A 11 0.88 2.84 2.18
N GLY A 12 -0.42 2.79 2.42
CA GLY A 12 -1.51 2.65 1.44
C GLY A 12 -2.04 4.00 0.94
N GLY A 13 -1.28 5.08 1.10
CA GLY A 13 -1.59 6.39 0.55
C GLY A 13 -1.33 6.51 -0.96
N PRO A 14 -1.47 7.71 -1.55
CA PRO A 14 -1.39 7.95 -2.99
C PRO A 14 -0.10 7.42 -3.64
N ALA A 15 1.04 7.72 -3.01
CA ALA A 15 2.36 7.30 -3.49
C ALA A 15 2.54 5.77 -3.38
N GLY A 16 2.08 5.18 -2.28
CA GLY A 16 2.13 3.73 -2.07
C GLY A 16 1.27 2.98 -3.08
N MET A 17 0.07 3.46 -3.37
CA MET A 17 -0.80 2.89 -4.41
C MET A 17 -0.21 3.04 -5.82
N ALA A 18 0.42 4.18 -6.12
CA ALA A 18 1.12 4.37 -7.41
C ALA A 18 2.29 3.37 -7.57
N LEU A 19 3.05 3.12 -6.50
CA LEU A 19 4.10 2.12 -6.48
C LEU A 19 3.52 0.69 -6.62
N ALA A 20 2.50 0.35 -5.84
CA ALA A 20 1.83 -0.95 -5.91
C ALA A 20 1.30 -1.25 -7.32
N ARG A 21 0.65 -0.27 -7.97
CA ARG A 21 0.21 -0.37 -9.38
C ARG A 21 1.38 -0.66 -10.33
N THR A 22 2.52 -0.03 -10.10
CA THR A 22 3.72 -0.25 -10.92
C THR A 22 4.27 -1.66 -10.72
N LEU A 23 4.35 -2.14 -9.48
CA LEU A 23 4.78 -3.50 -9.17
C LEU A 23 3.86 -4.56 -9.80
N LEU A 24 2.54 -4.34 -9.75
CA LEU A 24 1.57 -5.18 -10.47
C LEU A 24 1.82 -5.20 -11.97
N ALA A 25 2.02 -4.03 -12.59
CA ALA A 25 2.27 -3.91 -14.03
C ALA A 25 3.56 -4.63 -14.48
N HIS A 26 4.52 -4.78 -13.57
CA HIS A 26 5.79 -5.47 -13.81
C HIS A 26 5.83 -6.92 -13.28
N ASN A 27 4.70 -7.47 -12.83
CA ASN A 27 4.61 -8.83 -12.25
C ASN A 27 5.57 -9.06 -11.07
N VAL A 28 5.82 -8.02 -10.26
CA VAL A 28 6.59 -8.15 -9.03
C VAL A 28 5.63 -8.54 -7.91
N ALA A 29 5.96 -9.58 -7.15
CA ALA A 29 5.21 -9.95 -5.95
C ALA A 29 5.51 -8.95 -4.81
N PHE A 30 4.47 -8.43 -4.16
CA PHE A 30 4.61 -7.50 -3.04
C PHE A 30 3.44 -7.61 -2.06
N ASP A 31 3.69 -7.17 -0.83
CA ASP A 31 2.69 -6.91 0.19
C ASP A 31 2.52 -5.39 0.36
N VAL A 32 1.34 -4.94 0.81
CA VAL A 32 1.09 -3.55 1.21
C VAL A 32 0.65 -3.53 2.66
N TRP A 33 1.27 -2.65 3.45
CA TRP A 33 0.93 -2.44 4.86
C TRP A 33 0.49 -1.00 5.06
N GLU A 34 -0.72 -0.84 5.59
CA GLU A 34 -1.32 0.45 5.93
C GLU A 34 -1.68 0.41 7.42
N ARG A 35 -1.39 1.52 8.13
CA ARG A 35 -1.71 1.67 9.55
C ARG A 35 -3.19 1.95 9.79
N HIS A 36 -3.84 2.55 8.80
CA HIS A 36 -5.26 2.87 8.79
C HIS A 36 -6.09 1.66 8.38
N THR A 37 -7.41 1.77 8.54
CA THR A 37 -8.33 0.66 8.27
C THR A 37 -8.58 0.42 6.79
N ASP A 38 -8.25 1.38 5.93
CA ASP A 38 -8.38 1.29 4.48
C ASP A 38 -7.25 2.08 3.77
N VAL A 39 -7.11 1.85 2.46
CA VAL A 39 -6.20 2.62 1.59
C VAL A 39 -6.74 4.02 1.33
N GLY A 40 -5.85 4.93 0.95
CA GLY A 40 -6.20 6.32 0.62
C GLY A 40 -5.27 7.32 1.26
N GLY A 41 -4.78 7.06 2.48
CA GLY A 41 -3.90 7.96 3.22
C GLY A 41 -4.47 9.39 3.24
N LEU A 42 -3.70 10.36 2.72
CA LEU A 42 -4.10 11.77 2.55
C LEU A 42 -5.41 12.00 1.78
N TRP A 43 -5.84 11.05 0.95
CA TRP A 43 -7.10 11.17 0.21
C TRP A 43 -8.32 10.71 1.01
N ASP A 44 -8.11 9.95 2.07
CA ASP A 44 -9.18 9.51 2.96
C ASP A 44 -9.32 10.49 4.13
N GLN A 45 -10.35 11.32 4.08
CA GLN A 45 -10.65 12.32 5.09
C GLN A 45 -11.03 11.71 6.45
N ALA A 46 -11.40 10.43 6.49
CA ALA A 46 -11.70 9.72 7.73
C ALA A 46 -10.41 9.28 8.46
N ASN A 47 -9.25 9.29 7.79
CA ASN A 47 -7.99 8.88 8.40
C ASN A 47 -7.46 9.97 9.35
N PRO A 48 -7.45 9.70 10.67
CA PRO A 48 -7.02 10.70 11.65
C PRO A 48 -5.52 10.99 11.50
N GLY A 49 -5.17 12.28 11.40
CA GLY A 49 -3.78 12.72 11.31
C GLY A 49 -3.13 12.60 9.93
N SER A 50 -3.94 12.51 8.87
CA SER A 50 -3.53 12.73 7.47
C SER A 50 -3.43 14.21 7.14
#